data_AF-A0A920H5J4-F1
#
_entry.id   AF-A0A920H5J4-F1
#
_cell.length_a   1.000
_cell.length_b   1.000
_cell.length_c   1.000
_cell.angle_alpha   90.00
_cell.angle_beta   90.00
_cell.angle_gamma   90.00
#
_symmetry.space_group_name_H-M   'P 1'
#
loop_
_entity.id
_entity.type
_entity.pdbx_description
1 polymer ?
#
loop_
_entity_poly.entity_id
_entity_poly.type
_entity_poly.pdbx_seq_one_letter_code
_entity_poly.pdbx_strand_id
1 'polypeptide(L)' 'MKPYIYGNRNHIHIIDIQKTVPMLNDACNFIEKIVSKGGIYYSWN' A
#
# COMPACT_ATOMS: atom_id res chain seq x y z
N MET A 1 3.47 -1.93 12.48
CA MET A 1 3.45 -0.53 11.97
C MET A 1 4.67 0.33 12.26
N LYS A 2 5.56 -0.01 13.21
CA LYS A 2 6.70 0.84 13.59
C LYS A 2 7.51 1.51 12.44
N PRO A 3 7.79 0.87 11.28
CA PRO A 3 8.50 1.52 10.17
C PRO A 3 7.68 2.54 9.36
N TYR A 4 6.35 2.54 9.50
CA TYR A 4 5.41 3.44 8.80
C TYR A 4 4.90 4.59 9.67
N ILE A 5 5.35 4.66 10.93
CA ILE A 5 4.95 5.69 11.87
C ILE A 5 6.00 6.80 11.83
N TYR A 6 5.58 7.99 11.42
CA TYR A 6 6.40 9.21 11.47
C TYR A 6 6.59 9.69 12.91
N GLY A 7 5.56 9.56 13.74
CA GLY A 7 5.62 9.92 15.15
C GLY A 7 4.40 9.48 15.95
N ASN A 8 4.49 9.63 17.27
CA ASN A 8 3.38 9.41 18.20
C ASN A 8 3.18 10.69 19.02
N ARG A 9 1.97 11.23 19.02
CA ARG A 9 1.56 12.36 19.88
C ARG A 9 0.25 12.00 20.55
N ASN A 10 0.18 12.12 21.88
CA ASN A 10 -1.03 11.86 22.66
C ASN A 10 -1.69 10.50 22.33
N HIS A 11 -0.87 9.44 22.17
CA HIS A 11 -1.30 8.10 21.78
C HIS A 11 -1.89 7.97 20.35
N ILE A 12 -1.78 9.02 19.52
CA ILE A 12 -2.14 8.98 18.11
C ILE A 12 -0.90 8.70 17.28
N HIS A 13 -0.95 7.65 16.47
CA HIS A 13 0.11 7.30 15.52
C HIS A 13 -0.06 8.09 14.23
N ILE A 14 0.91 8.94 13.94
CA ILE A 14 0.98 9.69 12.69
C ILE A 14 1.68 8.80 11.66
N ILE A 15 0.98 8.48 10.58
CA ILE A 15 1.51 7.67 9.49
C ILE A 15 2.39 8.53 8.58
N ASP A 16 3.51 7.96 8.15
CA ASP A 16 4.45 8.60 7.23
C ASP A 16 3.89 8.59 5.81
N ILE A 17 3.46 9.77 5.35
CA ILE A 17 2.86 9.97 4.03
C ILE A 17 3.93 9.90 2.92
N GLN A 18 5.19 10.26 3.23
CA GLN A 18 6.28 10.18 2.25
C GLN A 18 6.59 8.73 1.87
N LYS A 19 6.38 7.79 2.80
CA LYS A 19 6.46 6.34 2.53
C LYS A 19 5.17 5.80 1.90
N THR A 20 4.01 6.30 2.33
CA THR A 20 2.71 5.75 1.91
C THR A 20 2.39 6.07 0.45
N VAL A 21 2.73 7.27 -0.05
CA VAL A 21 2.44 7.67 -1.44
C VAL A 21 3.14 6.79 -2.49
N PRO A 22 4.46 6.55 -2.45
CA PRO A 22 5.11 5.67 -3.43
C PRO A 22 4.60 4.23 -3.32
N MET A 23 4.36 3.73 -2.09
CA MET A 23 3.81 2.40 -1.88
C MET A 23 2.39 2.24 -2.46
N LEU A 24 1.56 3.29 -2.40
CA LEU A 24 0.25 3.30 -3.02
C LEU A 24 0.35 3.24 -4.55
N ASN A 25 1.26 4.01 -5.13
CA ASN A 25 1.50 3.98 -6.58
C ASN A 25 1.98 2.60 -7.03
N ASP A 26 2.89 1.96 -6.27
CA ASP A 26 3.35 0.61 -6.56
C ASP A 26 2.22 -0.41 -6.50
N ALA A 27 1.32 -0.29 -5.52
CA ALA A 27 0.14 -1.15 -5.40
C ALA A 27 -0.82 -0.97 -6.60
N CYS A 28 -1.09 0.27 -7.01
CA CYS A 28 -1.89 0.56 -8.20
C CYS A 28 -1.26 -0.04 -9.45
N ASN A 29 0.04 0.20 -9.67
CA ASN A 29 0.80 -0.35 -10.79
C ASN A 29 0.78 -1.89 -10.79
N PHE A 30 0.84 -2.53 -9.63
CA PHE A 30 0.76 -3.98 -9.49
C PHE A 30 -0.61 -4.51 -9.91
N ILE A 31 -1.69 -3.88 -9.45
CA ILE A 31 -3.06 -4.24 -9.81
C ILE A 31 -3.28 -4.04 -11.31
N GLU A 32 -2.84 -2.90 -11.87
CA GLU A 32 -2.91 -2.62 -13.31
C GLU A 32 -2.17 -3.68 -14.14
N LYS A 33 -0.98 -4.10 -13.70
CA LYS A 33 -0.22 -5.19 -14.35
C LYS A 33 -0.93 -6.53 -14.28
N ILE A 34 -1.66 -6.81 -13.21
CA ILE A 34 -2.45 -8.05 -13.08
C ILE A 34 -3.63 -8.03 -14.04
N VAL A 35 -4.41 -6.94 -14.02
CA VAL A 35 -5.62 -6.78 -14.84
C VAL A 35 -5.27 -6.72 -16.32
N SER A 36 -4.21 -6.00 -16.71
CA SER A 36 -3.76 -5.91 -18.12
C SER A 36 -3.30 -7.25 -18.70
N LYS A 37 -2.87 -8.20 -17.86
CA LYS A 37 -2.49 -9.56 -18.28
C LYS A 37 -3.69 -10.52 -18.35
N GLY A 38 -4.92 -10.05 -18.14
CA GLY A 38 -6.13 -10.88 -18.11
C GLY A 38 -6.30 -11.69 -16.81
N GLY A 39 -5.51 -11.40 -15.79
CA GLY A 39 -5.56 -12.09 -14.50
C GLY A 39 -6.64 -11.51 -13.60
N ILE A 40 -7.72 -12.26 -13.38
CA ILE A 40 -8.61 -12.04 -12.24
C ILE A 40 -7.87 -12.57 -11.01
N TYR A 41 -7.53 -11.71 -10.02
CA TYR A 41 -6.81 -12.12 -8.81
C TYR A 41 -7.58 -13.15 -7.94
N TYR A 42 -8.85 -13.43 -8.25
CA TYR A 42 -9.61 -14.55 -7.70
C TYR A 42 -9.24 -15.86 -8.42
N SER A 43 -8.06 -16.41 -8.13
CA SER A 43 -7.82 -17.84 -8.34
C SER A 43 -8.33 -18.56 -7.11
N TRP A 44 -9.51 -19.16 -7.21
CA TRP A 44 -10.01 -20.13 -6.24
C TRP A 44 -9.14 -21.38 -6.31
N ASN A 45 -8.39 -21.65 -5.25
CA ASN A 45 -8.06 -23.00 -4.77
C ASN A 45 -7.75 -22.94 -3.27
#